data_AF-A0A653KBM0-F1
#
_entry.id   AF-A0A653KBM0-F1
#
_cell.length_a   1.000
_cell.length_b   1.000
_cell.length_c   1.000
_cell.angle_alpha   90.00
_cell.angle_beta   90.00
_cell.angle_gamma   90.00
#
_symmetry.space_group_name_H-M   'P 1'
#
loop_
_entity.id
_entity.type
_entity.pdbx_description
1 polymer ?
#
loop_
_entity_poly.entity_id
_entity_poly.type
_entity_poly.pdbx_seq_one_letter_code
_entity_poly.pdbx_strand_id
1 'polypeptide(L)'
;MWVINAANGCAWLSIIIVAAAAIFSIYVLSIPCTTDRICEMPPIHLFFLLAWIISVICNFIGIIFSIIGLKKDEPIKKLAKVALFFNGKIIAFSFVCALLLFIDFNGLAIFLGD
;
A
#
# COMPACT_ATOMS: atom_id res chain seq x y z
N MET A 1 -9.23 21.23 11.29
CA MET A 1 -7.79 20.96 11.37
C MET A 1 -7.48 19.47 11.53
N TRP A 2 -7.93 18.83 12.62
CA TRP A 2 -7.58 17.43 12.95
C TRP A 2 -7.89 16.41 11.83
N VAL A 3 -9.04 16.52 11.17
CA VAL A 3 -9.45 15.64 10.06
C VAL A 3 -8.45 15.63 8.89
N ILE A 4 -7.83 16.77 8.59
CA ILE A 4 -6.83 16.87 7.51
C ILE A 4 -5.48 16.32 7.95
N ASN A 5 -5.09 16.57 9.19
CA ASN A 5 -3.87 15.99 9.75
C ASN A 5 -3.97 14.47 9.79
N ALA A 6 -5.15 13.91 10.10
CA ALA A 6 -5.41 12.49 10.04
C ALA A 6 -5.33 11.96 8.59
N ALA A 7 -5.94 12.64 7.61
CA ALA A 7 -5.87 12.25 6.21
C ALA A 7 -4.44 12.26 5.63
N ASN A 8 -3.64 13.27 5.98
CA ASN A 8 -2.22 13.32 5.62
C ASN A 8 -1.40 12.28 6.37
N GLY A 9 -1.70 12.03 7.64
CA GLY A 9 -1.07 10.97 8.44
C GLY A 9 -1.28 9.59 7.83
N CYS A 10 -2.50 9.28 7.38
CA CYS A 10 -2.81 8.04 6.66
C CYS A 10 -2.00 7.88 5.37
N ALA A 11 -1.85 8.95 4.59
CA ALA A 11 -1.05 8.93 3.36
C ALA A 11 0.44 8.69 3.66
N TRP A 12 1.00 9.37 4.65
CA TRP A 12 2.41 9.18 5.07
C TRP A 12 2.67 7.79 5.63
N LEU A 13 1.77 7.29 6.48
CA LEU A 13 1.89 5.94 7.04
C LEU A 13 1.88 4.90 5.91
N SER A 14 0.99 5.06 4.94
CA SER A 14 0.92 4.19 3.77
C SER A 14 2.22 4.21 2.95
N ILE A 15 2.80 5.39 2.72
CA ILE A 15 4.10 5.52 2.02
C ILE A 15 5.20 4.79 2.78
N ILE A 16 5.27 4.95 4.11
CA ILE A 16 6.27 4.27 4.94
C ILE A 16 6.12 2.75 4.86
N ILE A 17 4.89 2.25 4.94
CA ILE A 17 4.59 0.82 4.86
C ILE A 17 5.02 0.26 3.50
N VAL A 18 4.71 0.95 2.40
CA VAL A 18 5.10 0.53 1.04
C VAL A 18 6.62 0.57 0.86
N ALA A 19 7.30 1.61 1.37
CA ALA A 19 8.75 1.73 1.28
C ALA A 19 9.47 0.65 2.10
N ALA A 20 9.03 0.40 3.33
CA ALA A 20 9.56 -0.67 4.17
C ALA A 20 9.36 -2.04 3.51
N ALA A 21 8.19 -2.26 2.90
CA ALA A 21 7.92 -3.47 2.16
C ALA A 21 8.88 -3.65 0.97
N ALA A 22 9.06 -2.62 0.15
CA ALA A 22 9.95 -2.68 -1.01
C ALA A 22 11.42 -2.95 -0.62
N ILE A 23 11.94 -2.25 0.41
CA ILE A 23 13.31 -2.44 0.91
C ILE A 23 13.49 -3.87 1.41
N PHE A 24 12.52 -4.39 2.17
CA PHE A 24 12.59 -5.74 2.70
C PHE A 24 12.52 -6.79 1.58
N SER A 25 11.70 -6.59 0.55
CA SER A 25 11.68 -7.46 -0.64
C SER A 25 13.04 -7.52 -1.32
N ILE A 26 13.68 -6.36 -1.53
CA ILE A 26 15.02 -6.28 -2.15
C ILE A 26 16.04 -7.02 -1.30
N TYR A 27 16.02 -6.83 0.03
CA TYR A 27 16.91 -7.51 0.96
C TYR A 27 16.78 -9.04 0.85
N VAL A 28 15.56 -9.57 0.86
CA VAL A 28 15.29 -11.02 0.76
C VAL A 28 15.70 -11.59 -0.59
N LEU A 29 15.44 -10.87 -1.69
CA LEU A 29 15.81 -11.29 -3.04
C LEU A 29 17.33 -11.27 -3.28
N SER A 30 18.07 -10.43 -2.56
CA SER A 30 19.50 -10.20 -2.78
C SER A 30 20.40 -11.15 -1.98
N ILE A 31 19.89 -11.81 -0.95
CA ILE A 31 20.68 -12.69 -0.08
C ILE A 31 20.42 -14.15 -0.46
N PRO A 32 21.47 -14.94 -0.76
CA PRO A 32 21.30 -16.37 -0.97
C PRO A 32 20.78 -17.03 0.31
N CYS A 33 19.70 -17.82 0.18
CA CYS A 33 19.04 -18.53 1.29
C CYS A 33 19.95 -19.52 2.04
N THR A 34 21.21 -19.66 1.64
CA THR A 34 22.20 -20.55 2.23
C THR A 34 22.77 -20.03 3.55
N THR A 35 22.76 -18.71 3.80
CA THR A 35 23.37 -18.10 5.00
C THR A 35 22.36 -17.59 6.03
N ASP A 36 21.08 -17.49 5.68
CA ASP A 36 20.07 -16.89 6.56
C ASP A 36 18.70 -17.57 6.40
N ARG A 37 18.13 -18.10 7.49
CA ARG A 37 16.85 -18.83 7.47
C ARG A 37 15.63 -17.90 7.35
N ILE A 38 15.83 -16.59 7.24
CA ILE A 38 14.77 -15.59 7.05
C ILE A 38 14.00 -15.85 5.74
N CYS A 39 14.68 -16.41 4.73
CA CYS A 39 14.08 -16.81 3.47
C CYS A 39 13.20 -18.07 3.57
N GLU A 40 13.45 -18.92 4.58
CA GLU A 40 12.67 -20.13 4.87
C GLU A 40 11.49 -19.87 5.82
N MET A 41 11.42 -18.68 6.44
CA MET A 41 10.37 -18.34 7.39
C MET A 41 9.03 -18.14 6.64
N PRO A 42 8.04 -19.01 6.83
CA PRO A 42 6.72 -18.79 6.28
C PRO A 42 6.06 -17.68 7.11
N PRO A 43 5.46 -16.62 6.53
CA PRO A 43 5.42 -16.28 5.12
C PRO A 43 5.75 -14.78 4.93
N ILE A 44 6.94 -14.48 4.41
CA ILE A 44 7.32 -13.11 4.01
C ILE A 44 6.25 -12.45 3.11
N HIS A 45 5.64 -13.26 2.24
CA HIS A 45 4.51 -12.87 1.39
C HIS A 45 3.25 -12.52 2.18
N LEU A 46 2.97 -13.18 3.30
CA LEU A 46 1.84 -12.85 4.18
C LEU A 46 2.09 -11.56 4.94
N PHE A 47 3.34 -11.29 5.35
CA PHE A 47 3.71 -9.99 5.92
C PHE A 47 3.50 -8.87 4.90
N PHE A 48 3.92 -9.05 3.65
CA PHE A 48 3.66 -8.08 2.58
C PHE A 48 2.18 -7.92 2.27
N LEU A 49 1.42 -9.02 2.24
CA LEU A 49 -0.03 -8.98 2.06
C LEU A 49 -0.72 -8.19 3.17
N LEU A 50 -0.32 -8.43 4.43
CA LEU A 50 -0.86 -7.72 5.59
C LEU A 50 -0.52 -6.23 5.55
N ALA A 51 0.74 -5.89 5.26
CA ALA A 51 1.19 -4.51 5.08
C ALA A 51 0.41 -3.80 3.97
N TRP A 52 0.17 -4.50 2.86
CA TRP A 52 -0.62 -3.99 1.75
C TRP A 52 -2.09 -3.76 2.13
N ILE A 53 -2.74 -4.70 2.83
CA ILE A 53 -4.11 -4.55 3.33
C ILE A 53 -4.22 -3.34 4.27
N ILE A 54 -3.29 -3.21 5.23
CA ILE A 54 -3.25 -2.08 6.15
C ILE A 54 -3.11 -0.76 5.39
N SER A 55 -2.21 -0.72 4.40
CA SER A 55 -2.02 0.44 3.53
C SER A 55 -3.32 0.83 2.81
N VAL A 56 -4.03 -0.13 2.21
CA VAL A 56 -5.32 0.11 1.53
C VAL A 56 -6.36 0.67 2.50
N ILE A 57 -6.51 0.07 3.69
CA ILE A 57 -7.46 0.53 4.73
C ILE A 57 -7.14 1.96 5.16
N CYS A 58 -5.87 2.28 5.43
CA CYS A 58 -5.46 3.63 5.81
C CYS A 58 -5.80 4.65 4.72
N ASN A 59 -5.58 4.32 3.45
CA ASN A 59 -5.92 5.23 2.35
C ASN A 59 -7.44 5.42 2.20
N PHE A 60 -8.25 4.38 2.40
CA PHE A 60 -9.71 4.52 2.42
C PHE A 60 -10.18 5.45 3.53
N ILE A 61 -9.64 5.31 4.74
CA ILE A 61 -9.92 6.21 5.86
C ILE A 61 -9.48 7.64 5.51
N GLY A 62 -8.31 7.81 4.90
CA GLY A 62 -7.81 9.11 4.43
C GLY A 62 -8.71 9.75 3.37
N ILE A 63 -9.29 8.97 2.46
CA ILE A 63 -10.29 9.44 1.48
C ILE A 63 -11.56 9.91 2.18
N ILE A 64 -12.09 9.15 3.14
CA ILE A 64 -13.29 9.53 3.90
C ILE A 64 -13.07 10.87 4.61
N PHE A 65 -11.94 11.02 5.30
CA PHE A 65 -11.59 12.27 5.97
C PHE A 65 -11.38 13.43 4.98
N SER A 66 -10.80 13.16 3.82
CA SER A 66 -10.64 14.18 2.77
C SER A 66 -11.99 14.64 2.22
N ILE A 67 -12.96 13.73 2.01
CA ILE A 67 -14.32 14.09 1.58
C ILE A 67 -15.02 14.97 2.62
N ILE A 68 -14.85 14.66 3.91
CA ILE A 68 -15.37 15.51 5.01
C ILE A 68 -14.71 16.90 4.96
N GLY A 69 -13.39 16.95 4.72
CA GLY A 69 -12.63 18.20 4.62
C GLY A 69 -13.04 19.08 3.43
N LEU A 70 -13.50 18.49 2.32
CA LEU A 70 -13.97 19.23 1.13
C LEU A 70 -15.23 20.07 1.38
N LYS A 71 -16.01 19.75 2.42
CA LYS A 71 -17.21 20.50 2.82
C LYS A 71 -16.91 21.70 3.72
N LYS A 72 -15.63 21.94 4.05
CA LYS A 72 -15.19 23.07 4.89
C LYS A 72 -14.72 24.23 4.02
N ASP A 73 -14.59 25.41 4.62
CA ASP A 73 -14.07 26.60 3.96
C ASP A 73 -12.55 26.52 3.72
N GLU A 74 -12.02 27.45 2.92
CA GLU A 74 -10.58 27.62 2.75
C GLU A 74 -9.90 27.98 4.09
N PRO A 75 -8.66 27.52 4.36
CA PRO A 75 -7.76 26.75 3.48
C PRO A 75 -7.94 25.23 3.57
N ILE A 76 -8.90 24.76 4.37
CA ILE A 76 -9.11 23.34 4.70
C ILE A 76 -9.51 22.58 3.43
N LYS A 77 -10.39 23.16 2.61
CA LYS A 77 -10.81 22.58 1.33
C LYS A 77 -9.64 22.25 0.40
N LYS A 78 -8.67 23.16 0.25
CA LYS A 78 -7.50 22.96 -0.60
C LYS A 78 -6.63 21.81 -0.11
N LEU A 79 -6.35 21.74 1.19
CA LEU A 79 -5.57 20.66 1.78
C LEU A 79 -6.28 19.30 1.64
N ALA A 80 -7.61 19.28 1.82
CA ALA A 80 -8.41 18.07 1.67
C ALA A 80 -8.38 17.56 0.22
N LYS A 81 -8.38 18.45 -0.78
CA LYS A 81 -8.26 18.07 -2.19
C LYS A 81 -6.92 17.42 -2.50
N VAL A 82 -5.83 17.92 -1.91
CA VAL A 82 -4.49 17.34 -2.05
C VAL A 82 -4.43 15.97 -1.39
N ALA A 83 -4.90 15.85 -0.15
CA ALA A 83 -4.96 14.57 0.55
C ALA A 83 -5.80 13.53 -0.20
N LEU A 84 -6.95 13.93 -0.76
CA LEU A 84 -7.79 13.06 -1.59
C LEU A 84 -7.05 12.53 -2.82
N PHE A 85 -6.31 13.40 -3.51
CA PHE A 85 -5.54 13.03 -4.69
C PHE A 85 -4.44 12.01 -4.38
N PHE A 86 -3.69 12.21 -3.30
CA PHE A 86 -2.64 11.29 -2.89
C PHE A 86 -3.18 9.94 -2.42
N ASN A 87 -4.17 9.92 -1.52
CA ASN A 87 -4.78 8.67 -1.07
C ASN A 87 -5.42 7.91 -2.23
N GLY A 88 -6.09 8.62 -3.16
CA GLY A 88 -6.66 8.01 -4.37
C GLY A 88 -5.62 7.38 -5.30
N LYS A 89 -4.48 8.05 -5.52
CA LYS A 89 -3.36 7.49 -6.31
C LYS A 89 -2.81 6.21 -5.70
N ILE A 90 -2.66 6.16 -4.37
CA ILE A 90 -2.11 4.99 -3.70
C ILE A 90 -3.09 3.80 -3.77
N ILE A 91 -4.39 4.04 -3.70
CA ILE A 91 -5.39 2.99 -3.94
C ILE A 91 -5.32 2.48 -5.38
N ALA A 92 -5.27 3.38 -6.38
CA ALA A 92 -5.15 2.98 -7.78
C ALA A 92 -3.87 2.16 -8.03
N PHE A 93 -2.74 2.61 -7.48
CA PHE A 93 -1.48 1.88 -7.53
C PHE A 93 -1.59 0.49 -6.90
N SER A 94 -2.15 0.42 -5.69
CA SER A 94 -2.42 -0.84 -4.98
C SER A 94 -3.26 -1.80 -5.82
N PHE A 95 -4.30 -1.29 -6.48
CA PHE A 95 -5.18 -2.09 -7.33
C PHE A 95 -4.45 -2.63 -8.57
N VAL A 96 -3.63 -1.81 -9.24
CA VAL A 96 -2.80 -2.25 -10.38
C VAL A 96 -1.81 -3.33 -9.94
N CYS A 97 -1.16 -3.18 -8.80
CA CYS A 97 -0.26 -4.20 -8.26
C CYS A 97 -1.00 -5.52 -7.98
N ALA A 98 -2.23 -5.46 -7.44
CA ALA A 98 -3.06 -6.65 -7.20
C ALA A 98 -3.43 -7.36 -8.50
N LEU A 99 -3.82 -6.60 -9.53
CA LEU A 99 -4.14 -7.16 -10.84
C LEU A 99 -2.92 -7.82 -11.49
N LEU A 100 -1.76 -7.18 -11.42
CA LEU A 100 -0.51 -7.76 -11.94
C LEU A 100 -0.17 -9.06 -11.22
N LEU A 101 -0.27 -9.10 -9.88
CA LEU A 101 -0.08 -10.34 -9.11
C LEU A 101 -1.08 -11.42 -9.53
N PHE A 102 -2.36 -11.08 -9.69
CA PHE A 102 -3.38 -12.04 -10.09
C PHE A 102 -3.15 -12.61 -11.49
N ILE A 103 -2.71 -11.78 -12.44
CA ILE A 103 -2.33 -12.21 -13.79
C ILE A 103 -1.11 -13.12 -13.74
N ASP A 104 -0.11 -12.82 -12.92
CA ASP A 104 1.10 -13.63 -12.79
C ASP A 104 0.79 -15.00 -12.16
N PHE A 105 -0.05 -15.06 -11.12
CA PHE A 105 -0.52 -16.32 -10.53
C PHE A 105 -1.35 -17.16 -11.49
N ASN A 106 -2.24 -16.55 -12.28
CA ASN A 106 -3.01 -17.28 -13.31
C ASN A 106 -2.14 -17.69 -14.50
N GLY A 107 -1.16 -16.87 -14.89
CA GLY A 107 -0.20 -17.20 -15.93
C GLY A 107 0.67 -18.39 -15.55
N LEU A 108 1.13 -18.45 -14.29
CA LEU A 108 1.88 -19.57 -13.75
C LEU A 108 1.04 -20.86 -13.67
N ALA A 109 -0.24 -20.75 -13.33
CA ALA A 109 -1.17 -21.89 -13.31
C ALA A 109 -1.46 -22.47 -14.71
N ILE A 110 -1.40 -21.63 -15.75
CA ILE A 110 -1.50 -22.08 -17.16
C ILE A 110 -0.21 -22.79 -17.61
N PHE A 111 0.97 -22.34 -17.15
CA PHE A 111 2.25 -22.97 -17.49
C PHE A 111 2.58 -24.26 -16.72
N LEU A 112 1.97 -24.47 -15.55
CA LEU A 112 2.14 -25.69 -14.74
C LEU A 112 0.98 -26.69 -14.90
N GLY A 113 0.04 -26.38 -15.80
CA GLY A 113 -1.17 -27.16 -16.07
C GLY A 113 -1.10 -28.03 -17.33
N ASP A 114 0.07 -28.17 -17.95
CA ASP A 114 0.36 -29.11 -19.05
C ASP A 114 1.41 -30.15 -18.64
#